data_AF-A0A2M6K8S7-F1
#
_entry.id   AF-A0A2M6K8S7-F1
#
_cell.length_a   1.000
_cell.length_b   1.000
_cell.length_c   1.000
_cell.angle_alpha   90.00
_cell.angle_beta   90.00
_cell.angle_gamma   90.00
#
_symmetry.space_group_name_H-M   'P 1'
#
loop_
_entity.id
_entity.type
_entity.pdbx_description
1 polymer ?
#
loop_
_entity_poly.entity_id
_entity_poly.type
_entity_poly.pdbx_seq_one_letter_code
_entity_poly.pdbx_strand_id
1 'polypeptide(L)'
;MLQQVLALIIIAYFLARLFWQKQKGQINANEFLFWLLFWLLATTAIIGLKWIDRLVSGLGFSGSGIDVLFYIAVVVLFYLIFKVRLRQEKQEKEITKIVRKIALKK
;
A
#
# COMPACT_ATOMS: atom_id res chain seq x y z
N MET A 1 2.94 -24.09 -5.83
CA MET A 1 4.41 -23.90 -5.76
C MET A 1 4.89 -22.66 -6.52
N LEU A 2 4.59 -22.51 -7.82
CA LEU A 2 5.06 -21.37 -8.62
C LEU A 2 4.55 -20.00 -8.12
N GLN A 3 3.27 -19.92 -7.73
CA GLN A 3 2.66 -18.69 -7.17
C GLN A 3 3.33 -18.22 -5.87
N GLN A 4 3.73 -19.16 -5.00
CA GLN A 4 4.39 -18.83 -3.74
C GLN A 4 5.80 -18.28 -3.99
N VAL A 5 6.54 -18.86 -4.94
CA VAL A 5 7.87 -18.36 -5.33
C VAL A 5 7.78 -16.96 -5.95
N LEU A 6 6.81 -16.72 -6.83
CA LEU A 6 6.55 -15.39 -7.40
C LEU A 6 6.20 -14.37 -6.31
N ALA A 7 5.33 -14.74 -5.35
CA ALA A 7 5.00 -13.88 -4.23
C ALA A 7 6.23 -13.55 -3.36
N LEU A 8 7.11 -14.53 -3.12
CA LEU A 8 8.35 -14.35 -2.36
C LEU A 8 9.32 -13.42 -3.07
N ILE A 9 9.46 -13.53 -4.39
CA ILE A 9 10.27 -12.63 -5.21
C ILE A 9 9.73 -11.19 -5.15
N ILE A 10 8.42 -11.02 -5.22
CA ILE A 10 7.77 -9.70 -5.11
C ILE A 10 8.04 -9.09 -3.73
N ILE A 11 7.88 -9.87 -2.65
CA ILE A 11 8.17 -9.40 -1.28
C ILE A 11 9.65 -9.00 -1.16
N ALA A 12 10.57 -9.82 -1.67
CA ALA A 12 12.00 -9.52 -1.64
C ALA A 12 12.33 -8.22 -2.39
N TYR A 13 11.74 -8.01 -3.57
CA TYR A 13 11.90 -6.76 -4.33
C TYR A 13 11.39 -5.55 -3.54
N PHE A 14 10.23 -5.66 -2.90
CA PHE A 14 9.69 -4.58 -2.09
C PHE A 14 10.51 -4.28 -0.84
N LEU A 15 11.03 -5.30 -0.16
CA LEU A 15 11.95 -5.13 0.97
C LEU A 15 13.25 -4.44 0.54
N ALA A 16 13.84 -4.87 -0.59
CA ALA A 16 15.03 -4.23 -1.15
C ALA A 16 14.77 -2.76 -1.49
N ARG A 17 13.62 -2.45 -2.11
CA ARG A 17 13.21 -1.08 -2.43
C ARG A 17 13.00 -0.24 -1.16
N LEU A 18 12.43 -0.83 -0.11
CA LEU A 18 12.23 -0.16 1.18
C LEU A 18 13.56 0.20 1.83
N PHE A 19 14.52 -0.74 1.80
CA PHE A 19 15.86 -0.55 2.34
C PHE A 19 16.61 0.55 1.58
N TRP A 20 16.48 0.58 0.25
CA TRP A 20 17.10 1.60 -0.58
C TRP A 20 16.51 3.00 -0.33
N GLN A 21 15.19 3.11 -0.13
CA GLN A 21 14.55 4.38 0.22
C GLN A 21 14.92 4.88 1.62
N LYS A 22 15.10 3.96 2.59
CA LYS A 22 15.64 4.29 3.92
C LYS A 22 17.07 4.84 3.82
N GLN A 23 17.92 4.22 2.99
CA GLN A 23 19.30 4.65 2.81
C GLN A 23 19.40 6.02 2.11
N LYS A 24 18.42 6.37 1.26
CA LYS A 24 18.31 7.71 0.66
C LYS A 24 17.73 8.78 1.60
N GLY A 25 17.38 8.43 2.84
CA GLY A 25 16.78 9.35 3.81
C GLY A 25 15.40 9.87 3.40
N GLN A 26 14.74 9.23 2.43
CA GLN A 26 13.44 9.67 1.90
C GLN A 26 12.26 9.21 2.75
N ILE A 27 12.49 8.31 3.70
CA ILE A 27 11.47 7.69 4.56
C ILE A 27 11.87 7.90 6.02
N ASN A 28 10.93 8.40 6.83
CA ASN A 28 11.12 8.51 8.27
C ASN A 28 11.13 7.13 8.94
N ALA A 29 11.80 6.99 10.09
CA ALA A 29 11.90 5.73 10.82
C ALA A 29 10.51 5.08 11.10
N ASN A 30 9.49 5.90 11.38
CA ASN A 30 8.12 5.43 11.59
C ASN A 30 7.48 4.87 10.32
N GLU A 31 7.71 5.49 9.16
CA GLU A 31 7.20 5.01 7.87
C GLU A 31 7.88 3.71 7.46
N PHE A 32 9.18 3.57 7.72
CA PHE A 32 9.90 2.31 7.52
C PHE A 32 9.32 1.20 8.39
N LEU A 33 9.07 1.46 9.68
CA LEU A 33 8.48 0.49 10.61
C LEU A 33 7.07 0.08 10.18
N PHE A 34 6.24 1.05 9.78
CA PHE A 34 4.88 0.80 9.27
C PHE A 34 4.89 -0.11 8.05
N TRP A 35 5.74 0.19 7.07
CA TRP A 35 5.87 -0.64 5.88
C TRP A 35 6.43 -2.03 6.20
N LEU A 36 7.41 -2.14 7.11
CA LEU A 36 7.97 -3.43 7.50
C LEU A 36 6.93 -4.34 8.17
N LEU A 37 6.08 -3.77 9.05
CA LEU A 37 4.93 -4.45 9.63
C LEU A 37 3.92 -4.89 8.57
N PHE A 38 3.64 -4.02 7.59
CA PHE A 38 2.74 -4.33 6.48
C PHE A 38 3.25 -5.51 5.64
N TRP A 39 4.54 -5.55 5.30
CA TRP A 39 5.15 -6.66 4.56
C TRP A 39 5.20 -7.96 5.36
N LEU A 40 5.42 -7.89 6.68
CA LEU A 40 5.30 -9.05 7.56
C LEU A 40 3.88 -9.61 7.57
N LEU A 41 2.87 -8.76 7.70
CA LEU A 41 1.45 -9.16 7.64
C LEU A 41 1.08 -9.76 6.28
N ALA A 42 1.59 -9.21 5.18
CA ALA A 42 1.38 -9.78 3.85
C ALA A 42 2.00 -11.18 3.73
N THR A 43 3.22 -11.35 4.26
CA THR A 43 3.93 -12.64 4.25
C THR A 43 3.18 -13.68 5.07
N THR A 44 2.69 -13.33 6.27
CA THR A 44 1.92 -14.25 7.11
C THR A 44 0.57 -14.60 6.48
N ALA A 45 -0.10 -13.64 5.82
CA ALA A 45 -1.32 -13.90 5.06
C ALA A 45 -1.09 -14.87 3.89
N ILE A 46 0.03 -14.73 3.17
CA ILE A 46 0.39 -15.63 2.06
C ILE A 46 0.70 -17.05 2.54
N ILE A 47 1.43 -17.19 3.64
CA ILE A 47 1.74 -18.51 4.24
C ILE A 47 0.45 -19.14 4.81
N GLY A 48 -0.46 -18.32 5.33
CA GLY A 48 -1.75 -18.70 5.89
C GLY A 48 -2.88 -18.94 4.88
N LEU A 49 -2.61 -19.01 3.57
CA LEU A 49 -3.65 -19.14 2.54
C LEU A 49 -4.65 -20.28 2.80
N LYS A 50 -4.19 -21.41 3.35
CA LYS A 50 -5.05 -22.56 3.74
C LYS A 50 -6.07 -22.24 4.86
N TRP A 51 -5.80 -21.25 5.69
CA TRP A 51 -6.74 -20.75 6.70
C TRP A 51 -7.73 -19.77 6.09
N ILE A 52 -7.26 -18.93 5.17
CA ILE A 52 -8.10 -17.95 4.46
C ILE A 52 -9.11 -18.68 3.57
N ASP A 53 -8.68 -19.72 2.85
CA ASP A 53 -9.60 -20.56 2.05
C ASP A 53 -10.70 -21.21 2.92
N ARG A 54 -10.38 -21.63 4.16
CA ARG A 54 -11.37 -22.19 5.10
C ARG A 54 -12.33 -21.15 5.67
N LEU A 55 -11.85 -19.94 5.95
CA LEU A 55 -12.71 -18.83 6.39
C LEU A 55 -13.64 -18.38 5.26
N VAL A 56 -13.12 -18.30 4.04
CA VAL A 56 -13.88 -17.86 2.86
C VAL A 56 -14.91 -18.90 2.44
N SER A 57 -14.61 -20.20 2.55
CA SER A 57 -15.61 -21.26 2.37
C SER A 57 -16.73 -21.23 3.42
N GLY A 58 -16.41 -20.80 4.65
CA GLY A 58 -17.41 -20.63 5.72
C GLY A 58 -18.30 -19.40 5.54
N LEU A 59 -17.85 -18.40 4.77
CA LEU A 59 -18.59 -17.17 4.47
C LEU A 59 -19.40 -17.26 3.16
N GLY A 60 -19.43 -18.41 2.48
CA GLY A 60 -20.28 -18.66 1.32
C GLY A 60 -19.76 -18.11 -0.01
N PHE A 61 -18.48 -17.69 -0.08
CA PHE A 61 -17.86 -17.29 -1.34
C PHE A 61 -17.32 -18.51 -2.07
N SER A 62 -17.78 -18.72 -3.31
CA SER A 62 -17.36 -19.85 -4.16
C SER A 62 -15.97 -19.68 -4.81
N GLY A 63 -15.33 -18.52 -4.61
CA GLY A 63 -14.00 -18.19 -5.12
C GLY A 63 -12.88 -18.54 -4.14
N SER A 64 -11.62 -18.52 -4.61
CA SER A 64 -10.47 -18.73 -3.73
C SER A 64 -10.37 -17.58 -2.73
N GLY A 65 -9.84 -17.82 -1.51
CA GLY A 65 -9.64 -16.75 -0.53
C GLY A 65 -8.76 -15.60 -1.03
N ILE A 66 -7.95 -15.86 -2.06
CA ILE A 66 -7.20 -14.86 -2.81
C ILE A 66 -8.10 -13.81 -3.48
N ASP A 67 -9.27 -14.20 -3.99
CA ASP A 67 -10.14 -13.30 -4.75
C ASP A 67 -10.74 -12.23 -3.84
N VAL A 68 -11.19 -12.63 -2.64
CA VAL A 68 -11.73 -11.72 -1.63
C VAL A 68 -10.66 -10.75 -1.14
N LEU A 69 -9.45 -11.25 -0.85
CA LEU A 69 -8.32 -10.39 -0.49
C LEU A 69 -7.99 -9.39 -1.59
N PHE A 70 -8.02 -9.83 -2.85
CA PHE A 70 -7.77 -8.98 -4.00
C PHE A 70 -8.82 -7.86 -4.11
N TYR A 71 -10.11 -8.18 -3.98
CA TYR A 71 -11.16 -7.17 -3.99
C TYR A 71 -10.98 -6.13 -2.88
N ILE A 72 -10.69 -6.57 -1.65
CA ILE A 72 -10.44 -5.66 -0.52
C ILE A 72 -9.22 -4.79 -0.83
N ALA A 73 -8.13 -5.37 -1.32
CA ALA A 73 -6.92 -4.65 -1.66
C ALA A 73 -7.18 -3.57 -2.73
N VAL A 74 -7.96 -3.91 -3.76
CA VAL A 74 -8.36 -2.97 -4.82
C VAL A 74 -9.17 -1.81 -4.23
N VAL A 75 -10.18 -2.08 -3.40
CA VAL A 75 -10.99 -1.03 -2.77
C VAL A 75 -10.13 -0.12 -1.89
N VAL A 76 -9.25 -0.69 -1.08
CA VAL A 76 -8.31 0.08 -0.23
C VAL A 76 -7.36 0.92 -1.07
N LEU A 77 -6.82 0.38 -2.17
CA LEU A 77 -5.95 1.10 -3.09
C LEU A 77 -6.68 2.28 -3.73
N PHE A 78 -7.90 2.08 -4.23
CA PHE A 78 -8.73 3.15 -4.77
C PHE A 78 -8.97 4.26 -3.73
N TYR A 79 -9.28 3.90 -2.49
CA TYR A 79 -9.43 4.87 -1.40
C TYR A 79 -8.15 5.66 -1.14
N LEU A 80 -6.99 4.99 -1.10
CA LEU A 80 -5.70 5.65 -0.89
C LEU A 80 -5.34 6.60 -2.04
N ILE A 81 -5.56 6.19 -3.29
CA ILE A 81 -5.36 7.03 -4.47
C ILE A 81 -6.26 8.27 -4.39
N PHE A 82 -7.55 8.07 -4.06
CA PHE A 82 -8.49 9.16 -3.90
C PHE A 82 -8.05 10.16 -2.81
N LYS A 83 -7.60 9.64 -1.66
CA LYS A 83 -7.08 10.45 -0.56
C LYS A 83 -5.84 11.26 -0.97
N VAL A 84 -4.92 10.66 -1.74
CA VAL A 84 -3.74 11.36 -2.27
C VAL A 84 -4.14 12.46 -3.24
N ARG A 85 -5.08 12.19 -4.16
CA ARG A 85 -5.58 13.19 -5.11
C ARG A 85 -6.18 14.40 -4.40
N LEU A 86 -7.04 14.19 -3.39
CA LEU A 86 -7.62 15.29 -2.61
C LEU A 86 -6.55 16.14 -1.90
N ARG A 87 -5.50 15.49 -1.39
CA ARG A 87 -4.37 16.20 -0.76
C ARG A 87 -3.59 17.03 -1.78
N GLN A 88 -3.36 16.50 -2.98
CA GLN A 88 -2.71 17.23 -4.07
C GLN A 88 -3.51 18.46 -4.48
N GLU A 89 -4.83 18.33 -4.66
CA GLU A 89 -5.68 19.47 -5.01
C GLU A 89 -5.65 20.58 -3.95
N LYS A 90 -5.63 20.20 -2.66
CA LYS A 90 -5.48 21.17 -1.57
C LYS A 90 -4.13 21.88 -1.63
N GLN A 91 -3.06 21.15 -1.89
CA GLN A 91 -1.71 21.70 -2.03
C GLN A 91 -1.62 22.67 -3.22
N GLU A 92 -2.18 22.33 -4.38
CA GLU A 92 -2.23 23.22 -5.55
C GLU A 92 -2.99 24.53 -5.25
N LYS A 93 -4.13 24.42 -4.54
CA LYS A 93 -4.90 25.60 -4.10
C LYS A 93 -4.09 26.48 -3.14
N GLU A 94 -3.34 25.89 -2.21
CA GLU A 94 -2.49 26.64 -1.28
C GLU A 94 -1.33 27.33 -2.00
N ILE A 95 -0.64 26.62 -2.90
CA ILE A 95 0.43 27.18 -3.74
C ILE A 95 -0.11 28.36 -4.56
N THR A 96 -1.27 28.19 -5.21
CA THR A 96 -1.92 29.25 -5.99
C THR A 96 -2.20 30.51 -5.15
N LYS A 97 -2.70 30.33 -3.92
CA LYS A 97 -2.92 31.45 -2.99
C LYS A 97 -1.62 32.14 -2.58
N ILE A 98 -0.56 31.37 -2.32
CA ILE A 98 0.76 31.91 -1.97
C ILE A 98 1.32 32.74 -3.14
N VAL A 99 1.33 32.19 -4.35
CA VAL A 99 1.83 32.88 -5.56
C VAL A 99 1.04 34.17 -5.82
N ARG A 100 -0.30 34.14 -5.70
CA ARG A 100 -1.14 35.34 -5.85
C ARG A 100 -0.81 36.42 -4.82
N LYS A 101 -0.60 36.06 -3.56
CA LYS A 101 -0.20 37.01 -2.51
C LYS A 101 1.17 37.64 -2.79
N ILE A 102 2.13 36.85 -3.29
CA ILE A 102 3.46 37.33 -3.66
C ILE A 102 3.36 38.30 -4.84
N ALA A 103 2.58 37.97 -5.86
CA ALA A 103 2.39 38.80 -7.05
C ALA A 103 1.70 40.15 -6.74
N LEU A 104 0.76 40.19 -5.79
CA LEU A 104 0.06 41.41 -5.38
C LEU A 104 0.85 42.28 -4.38
N LYS A 105 1.90 41.73 -3.75
CA LYS A 105 2.80 42.48 -2.85
C LYS A 105 3.96 43.17 -3.58
N LYS A 106 4.11 42.90 -4.88
CA LYS A 106 5.11 43.48 -5.76
C LYS A 106 4.44 44.48 -6.69
#